data_AF-A0A538RXG8-F1
#
_entry.id   AF-A0A538RXG8-F1
#
_cell.length_a   1.000
_cell.length_b   1.000
_cell.length_c   1.000
_cell.angle_alpha   90.00
_cell.angle_beta   90.00
_cell.angle_gamma   90.00
#
_symmetry.space_group_name_H-M   'P 1'
#
loop_
_entity.id
_entity.type
_entity.pdbx_description
1 polymer ?
#
loop_
_entity_poly.entity_id
_entity_poly.type
_entity_poly.pdbx_seq_one_letter_code
_entity_poly.pdbx_strand_id
1 'polypeptide(L)'
;QYEVLREHGHSPSEAFNETVEEATQSLYPLIAENGMDWMYANCSTTAQRGALDWFKRFRDASKPVFEELYQKVAAGEETRRVLASNSRPDYREQLEKELKAIAQSEMWQAGSVVRSLRPERAGKGKG
;
A
#
# COMPACT_ATOMS: atom_id res chain seq x y z
N GLN A 1 2.32 6.25 -6.20
CA GLN A 1 1.59 5.86 -7.43
C GLN A 1 0.20 6.48 -7.47
N TYR A 2 -0.67 6.26 -6.46
CA TYR A 2 -2.00 6.89 -6.39
C TYR A 2 -1.96 8.40 -6.65
N GLU A 3 -1.13 9.14 -5.91
CA GLU A 3 -1.00 10.60 -6.06
C GLU A 3 -0.58 11.00 -7.48
N VAL A 4 0.39 10.31 -8.08
CA VAL A 4 0.83 10.57 -9.45
C VAL A 4 -0.32 10.35 -10.45
N LEU A 5 -1.12 9.29 -10.30
CA LEU A 5 -2.28 9.07 -11.18
C LEU A 5 -3.34 10.18 -11.00
N ARG A 6 -3.56 10.64 -9.77
CA ARG A 6 -4.46 11.76 -9.47
C ARG A 6 -4.01 13.06 -10.13
N GLU A 7 -2.71 13.35 -10.08
CA GLU A 7 -2.10 14.52 -10.74
C GLU A 7 -2.25 14.46 -12.28
N HIS A 8 -2.36 13.26 -12.85
CA HIS A 8 -2.55 13.04 -14.28
C HIS A 8 -4.02 12.84 -14.68
N GLY A 9 -4.98 13.17 -13.79
CA GLY A 9 -6.39 13.28 -14.12
C GLY A 9 -7.25 12.03 -13.88
N HIS A 10 -6.68 10.94 -13.35
CA HIS A 10 -7.48 9.77 -12.95
C HIS A 10 -8.42 10.14 -11.81
N SER A 11 -9.66 9.64 -11.80
CA SER A 11 -10.55 9.80 -10.64
C SER A 11 -10.00 9.07 -9.40
N PRO A 12 -10.46 9.42 -8.18
CA PRO A 12 -10.06 8.72 -6.96
C PRO A 12 -10.30 7.21 -7.02
N SER A 13 -11.43 6.77 -7.58
CA SER A 13 -11.74 5.33 -7.70
C SER A 13 -10.85 4.63 -8.72
N GLU A 14 -10.57 5.24 -9.87
CA GLU A 14 -9.66 4.68 -10.87
C GLU A 14 -8.25 4.55 -10.30
N ALA A 15 -7.72 5.63 -9.72
CA ALA A 15 -6.39 5.62 -9.10
C ALA A 15 -6.29 4.60 -7.95
N PHE A 16 -7.34 4.42 -7.15
CA PHE A 16 -7.37 3.41 -6.09
C PHE A 16 -7.41 1.98 -6.66
N ASN A 17 -8.24 1.74 -7.68
CA ASN A 17 -8.35 0.44 -8.33
C ASN A 17 -7.04 0.02 -9.01
N GLU A 18 -6.41 0.92 -9.78
CA GLU A 18 -5.15 0.67 -10.49
C GLU A 18 -3.91 0.58 -9.57
N THR A 19 -4.08 0.82 -8.27
CA THR A 19 -2.97 0.76 -7.30
C THR A 19 -3.25 -0.24 -6.19
N VAL A 20 -4.07 0.14 -5.21
CA VAL A 20 -4.29 -0.63 -3.99
C VAL A 20 -5.10 -1.89 -4.27
N GLU A 21 -6.16 -1.81 -5.08
CA GLU A 21 -6.94 -3.02 -5.37
C GLU A 21 -6.25 -3.96 -6.33
N GLU A 22 -5.61 -3.46 -7.38
CA GLU A 22 -4.83 -4.31 -8.26
C GLU A 22 -3.73 -5.04 -7.49
N ALA A 23 -3.00 -4.34 -6.61
CA ALA A 23 -2.00 -4.99 -5.77
C ALA A 23 -2.60 -6.05 -4.83
N THR A 24 -3.67 -5.71 -4.10
CA THR A 24 -4.14 -6.55 -2.99
C THR A 24 -5.19 -7.59 -3.36
N GLN A 25 -5.96 -7.38 -4.42
CA GLN A 25 -7.03 -8.27 -4.86
C GLN A 25 -6.64 -9.08 -6.11
N SER A 26 -5.76 -8.55 -6.96
CA SER A 26 -5.30 -9.25 -8.17
C SER A 26 -3.91 -9.86 -7.98
N LEU A 27 -2.88 -9.02 -7.77
CA LEU A 27 -1.48 -9.45 -7.90
C LEU A 27 -0.96 -10.24 -6.70
N TYR A 28 -1.15 -9.76 -5.47
CA TYR A 28 -0.65 -10.46 -4.28
C TYR A 28 -1.26 -11.86 -4.09
N PRO A 29 -2.56 -12.10 -4.33
CA PRO A 29 -3.10 -13.45 -4.33
C PRO A 29 -2.41 -14.39 -5.32
N LEU A 30 -2.17 -13.94 -6.56
CA LEU A 30 -1.47 -14.75 -7.57
C LEU A 30 -0.02 -15.03 -7.18
N ILE A 31 0.69 -14.05 -6.61
CA ILE A 31 2.05 -14.23 -6.09
C ILE A 31 2.06 -15.22 -4.92
N ALA A 32 1.08 -15.12 -4.01
CA ALA A 32 0.99 -16.01 -2.85
C ALA A 32 0.73 -17.46 -3.26
N GLU A 33 -0.09 -17.67 -4.30
CA GLU A 33 -0.43 -19.01 -4.80
C GLU A 33 0.67 -19.60 -5.68
N ASN A 34 1.26 -18.80 -6.58
CA ASN A 34 2.08 -19.31 -7.69
C ASN A 34 3.50 -18.75 -7.76
N GLY A 35 3.82 -17.71 -6.97
CA GLY A 35 5.10 -17.01 -7.04
C GLY A 35 5.13 -15.83 -8.03
N MET A 36 6.15 -14.98 -7.86
CA MET A 36 6.32 -13.75 -8.65
C MET A 36 6.69 -14.03 -10.11
N ASP A 37 7.51 -15.05 -10.35
CA ASP A 37 7.93 -15.50 -11.67
C ASP A 37 6.74 -15.99 -12.49
N TRP A 38 5.85 -16.79 -11.88
CA TRP A 38 4.60 -17.20 -12.50
C TRP A 38 3.71 -15.99 -12.81
N MET A 39 3.54 -15.07 -11.86
CA MET A 39 2.72 -13.87 -12.08
C MET A 39 3.24 -13.04 -13.26
N TYR A 40 4.56 -12.80 -13.35
CA TYR A 40 5.16 -12.10 -14.50
C TYR A 40 4.96 -12.83 -15.82
N ALA A 41 5.08 -14.17 -15.84
CA ALA A 41 4.88 -14.97 -17.04
C ALA A 41 3.43 -14.96 -17.54
N ASN A 42 2.47 -14.75 -16.63
CA ASN A 42 1.02 -14.78 -16.92
C ASN A 42 0.37 -13.40 -17.02
N CYS A 43 1.15 -12.32 -16.87
CA CYS A 43 0.70 -10.97 -17.20
C CYS A 43 0.70 -10.71 -18.73
N SER A 44 -0.04 -9.69 -19.16
CA SER A 44 0.02 -9.21 -20.55
C SER A 44 1.44 -8.76 -20.93
N THR A 45 1.76 -8.77 -22.22
CA THR A 45 3.08 -8.33 -22.72
C THR A 45 3.45 -6.94 -22.21
N THR A 46 2.50 -6.00 -22.19
CA THR A 46 2.72 -4.62 -21.70
C THR A 46 3.05 -4.60 -20.21
N ALA A 47 2.29 -5.33 -19.38
CA ALA A 47 2.52 -5.39 -17.94
C ALA A 47 3.83 -6.10 -17.60
N GLN A 48 4.14 -7.20 -18.29
CA GLN A 48 5.39 -7.93 -18.13
C GLN A 48 6.61 -7.06 -18.47
N ARG A 49 6.59 -6.34 -19.60
CA ARG A 49 7.67 -5.42 -19.96
C ARG A 49 7.81 -4.28 -18.97
N GLY A 50 6.70 -3.65 -18.58
CA GLY A 50 6.70 -2.62 -17.55
C GLY A 50 7.35 -3.10 -16.25
N ALA A 51 6.98 -4.28 -15.76
CA ALA A 51 7.55 -4.85 -14.56
C ALA A 51 9.07 -5.12 -14.70
N LEU A 52 9.49 -5.83 -15.76
CA LEU A 52 10.89 -6.22 -15.96
C LEU A 52 11.81 -5.02 -16.24
N ASP A 53 11.31 -3.99 -16.91
CA ASP A 53 12.10 -2.81 -17.27
C ASP A 53 12.25 -1.84 -16.09
N TRP A 54 11.27 -1.80 -15.18
CA TRP A 54 11.25 -0.81 -14.07
C TRP A 54 11.62 -1.36 -12.70
N PHE A 55 11.50 -2.67 -12.42
CA PHE A 55 11.67 -3.17 -11.04
C PHE A 55 13.02 -2.81 -10.42
N LYS A 56 14.11 -2.80 -11.20
CA LYS A 56 15.44 -2.42 -10.70
C LYS A 56 15.49 -0.96 -10.27
N ARG A 57 14.80 -0.07 -10.99
CA ARG A 57 14.73 1.36 -10.64
C ARG A 57 13.96 1.57 -9.34
N PHE A 58 12.83 0.89 -9.17
CA PHE A 58 12.08 0.93 -7.91
C PHE A 58 12.89 0.35 -6.73
N ARG A 59 13.60 -0.76 -6.96
CA ARG A 59 14.53 -1.33 -5.99
C ARG A 59 15.62 -0.33 -5.61
N ASP A 60 16.28 0.29 -6.59
CA ASP A 60 17.40 1.19 -6.33
C ASP A 60 16.96 2.48 -5.62
N ALA A 61 15.74 2.95 -5.87
CA ALA A 61 15.14 4.06 -5.14
C ALA A 61 14.77 3.71 -3.69
N SER A 62 14.27 2.50 -3.44
CA SER A 62 13.74 2.10 -2.12
C SER A 62 14.77 1.43 -1.21
N LYS A 63 15.74 0.69 -1.77
CA LYS A 63 16.74 -0.08 -1.02
C LYS A 63 17.55 0.78 -0.03
N PRO A 64 18.04 1.99 -0.36
CA PRO A 64 18.80 2.79 0.60
C PRO A 64 17.98 3.16 1.85
N VAL A 65 16.68 3.43 1.68
CA VAL A 65 15.77 3.75 2.79
C VAL A 65 15.53 2.52 3.66
N PHE A 66 15.38 1.35 3.05
CA PHE A 66 15.27 0.09 3.80
C PHE A 66 16.56 -0.26 4.56
N GLU A 67 17.73 0.01 3.97
CA GLU A 67 19.01 -0.20 4.63
C GLU A 67 19.14 0.72 5.85
N GLU A 68 18.82 2.01 5.71
CA GLU A 68 18.81 2.95 6.85
C GLU A 68 17.87 2.48 7.96
N LEU A 69 16.64 2.08 7.60
CA LEU A 69 15.66 1.57 8.56
C LEU A 69 16.18 0.32 9.28
N TYR A 70 16.79 -0.61 8.54
CA TYR A 70 17.36 -1.82 9.11
C TYR A 70 18.46 -1.49 10.13
N GLN A 71 19.39 -0.59 9.80
CA GLN A 71 20.46 -0.19 10.71
C GLN A 71 19.92 0.45 11.99
N LYS A 72 18.91 1.33 11.88
CA LYS A 72 18.25 1.94 13.05
C LYS A 72 17.54 0.92 13.94
N VAL A 73 16.90 -0.08 13.35
CA VAL A 73 16.29 -1.19 14.10
C VAL A 73 17.38 -2.02 14.79
N ALA A 74 18.43 -2.42 14.07
CA ALA A 74 19.53 -3.22 14.61
C ALA A 74 20.28 -2.50 15.73
N ALA A 75 20.44 -1.17 15.65
CA ALA A 75 21.03 -0.33 16.68
C ALA A 75 20.08 -0.03 17.87
N GLY A 76 18.84 -0.52 17.84
CA GLY A 76 17.83 -0.28 18.88
C GLY A 76 17.32 1.17 18.93
N GLU A 77 17.58 1.99 17.91
CA GLU A 77 17.08 3.36 17.81
C GLU A 77 15.56 3.39 17.65
N GLU A 78 15.01 2.56 16.75
CA GLU A 78 13.55 2.48 16.57
C GLU A 78 12.86 1.94 17.83
N THR A 79 13.46 0.99 18.55
CA THR A 79 12.94 0.52 19.84
C THR A 79 12.88 1.65 20.86
N ARG A 80 13.97 2.43 21.00
CA ARG A 80 14.00 3.60 21.90
C ARG A 80 12.95 4.63 21.51
N ARG A 81 12.78 4.91 20.21
CA ARG A 81 11.77 5.83 19.68
C ARG A 81 10.36 5.36 20.02
N VAL A 82 10.07 4.08 19.84
CA VAL A 82 8.76 3.47 20.15
C VAL A 82 8.47 3.57 21.64
N LEU A 83 9.42 3.22 22.51
CA LEU A 83 9.26 3.35 23.97
C LEU A 83 9.03 4.80 24.37
N ALA A 84 9.86 5.73 23.89
CA ALA A 84 9.72 7.15 24.19
C ALA A 84 8.36 7.71 23.75
N SER A 85 7.86 7.34 22.56
CA SER A 85 6.56 7.78 22.07
C SER A 85 5.41 7.22 22.90
N ASN A 86 5.41 5.89 23.15
CA ASN A 86 4.33 5.21 23.89
C ASN A 86 4.29 5.60 25.38
N SER A 87 5.39 6.05 25.96
CA SER A 87 5.44 6.51 27.36
C SER A 87 4.95 7.94 27.56
N ARG A 88 4.61 8.67 26.49
CA ARG A 88 4.09 10.04 26.63
C ARG A 88 2.68 10.03 27.24
N PRO A 89 2.36 10.96 28.16
CA PRO A 89 1.01 11.08 28.71
C PRO A 89 -0.08 11.35 27.65
N ASP A 90 0.30 12.00 26.54
CA ASP A 90 -0.58 12.36 25.42
C ASP A 90 -0.54 11.37 24.25
N TYR A 91 0.12 10.20 24.40
CA TYR A 91 0.36 9.26 23.30
C TYR A 91 -0.92 8.92 22.52
N ARG A 92 -2.02 8.61 23.21
CA ARG A 92 -3.28 8.22 22.57
C ARG A 92 -3.86 9.33 21.71
N GLU A 93 -3.83 10.58 22.17
CA GLU A 93 -4.32 11.72 21.41
C GLU A 93 -3.49 11.94 20.13
N GLN A 94 -2.16 11.85 20.25
CA GLN A 94 -1.27 11.98 19.10
C GLN A 94 -1.47 10.84 18.09
N LEU A 95 -1.60 9.59 18.58
CA LEU A 95 -1.88 8.44 17.72
C LEU A 95 -3.21 8.61 16.99
N GLU A 96 -4.27 9.02 17.69
CA GLU A 96 -5.59 9.26 17.08
C GLU A 96 -5.52 10.34 16.00
N LYS A 97 -4.72 11.39 16.20
CA LYS A 97 -4.48 12.43 15.18
C LYS A 97 -3.80 11.87 13.92
N GLU A 98 -2.76 11.05 14.08
CA GLU A 98 -2.05 10.43 12.95
C GLU A 98 -2.94 9.44 12.19
N LEU A 99 -3.65 8.56 12.91
CA LEU A 99 -4.58 7.59 12.31
C LEU A 99 -5.73 8.30 11.59
N LYS A 100 -6.25 9.39 12.17
CA LYS A 100 -7.29 10.21 11.55
C LYS A 100 -6.80 10.84 10.25
N ALA A 101 -5.56 11.34 10.19
CA ALA A 101 -5.00 11.89 8.96
C ALA A 101 -4.95 10.86 7.84
N ILE A 102 -4.53 9.61 8.14
CA ILE A 102 -4.54 8.51 7.17
C ILE A 102 -5.98 8.20 6.74
N ALA A 103 -6.88 7.99 7.69
CA ALA A 103 -8.27 7.64 7.41
C ALA A 103 -9.00 8.71 6.58
N GLN A 104 -8.66 9.98 6.77
CA GLN A 104 -9.25 11.11 6.05
C GLN A 104 -8.57 11.42 4.71
N SER A 105 -7.46 10.77 4.38
CA SER A 105 -6.82 10.93 3.07
C SER A 105 -7.77 10.52 1.94
N GLU A 106 -7.68 11.21 0.80
CA GLU A 106 -8.54 10.95 -0.37
C GLU A 106 -8.46 9.47 -0.81
N MET A 107 -7.25 8.90 -0.83
CA MET A 107 -7.01 7.50 -1.19
C MET A 107 -7.81 6.53 -0.31
N TRP A 108 -7.81 6.72 1.01
CA TRP A 108 -8.49 5.80 1.93
C TRP A 108 -10.00 6.02 2.02
N GLN A 109 -10.49 7.25 1.75
CA GLN A 109 -11.90 7.53 1.55
C GLN A 109 -12.44 6.86 0.27
N ALA A 110 -11.73 7.03 -0.86
CA ALA A 110 -12.05 6.35 -2.11
C ALA A 110 -12.04 4.82 -1.93
N GLY A 111 -11.01 4.31 -1.26
CA GLY A 111 -10.92 2.89 -0.94
C GLY A 111 -12.06 2.37 -0.08
N SER A 112 -12.61 3.17 0.85
CA SER A 112 -13.78 2.77 1.63
C SER A 112 -15.00 2.50 0.73
N VAL A 113 -15.22 3.37 -0.25
CA VAL A 113 -16.30 3.23 -1.24
C VAL A 113 -16.03 2.04 -2.17
N VAL A 114 -14.83 1.92 -2.73
CA VAL A 114 -14.48 0.79 -3.60
C VAL A 114 -14.66 -0.54 -2.86
N ARG A 115 -14.19 -0.64 -1.62
CA ARG A 115 -14.35 -1.84 -0.79
C ARG A 115 -15.80 -2.17 -0.49
N SER A 116 -16.71 -1.19 -0.38
CA SER A 116 -18.13 -1.45 -0.09
C SER A 116 -18.86 -2.06 -1.29
N LEU A 117 -18.36 -1.85 -2.50
CA LEU A 117 -18.93 -2.35 -3.75
C LEU A 117 -18.45 -3.76 -4.13
N ARG A 118 -17.52 -4.35 -3.37
CA ARG A 118 -16.94 -5.65 -3.73
C ARG A 118 -18.00 -6.78 -3.71
N PRO A 119 -17.90 -7.78 -4.61
CA PRO A 119 -18.90 -8.83 -4.76
C PRO A 119 -19.19 -9.60 -3.46
N GLU A 120 -18.16 -9.88 -2.65
CA GLU A 120 -18.31 -10.58 -1.37
C GLU A 120 -19.05 -9.78 -0.30
N ARG A 121 -19.22 -8.47 -0.50
CA ARG A 121 -20.02 -7.59 0.37
C ARG A 121 -21.44 -7.39 -0.10
N ALA A 122 -21.71 -7.57 -1.40
CA ALA A 122 -23.05 -7.45 -1.97
C ALA A 122 -24.08 -8.45 -1.38
N GLY A 123 -23.61 -9.57 -0.83
CA GLY A 123 -24.46 -10.57 -0.17
C GLY A 123 -24.81 -10.31 1.30
N LYS A 124 -24.20 -9.33 1.97
CA LYS A 124 -24.39 -9.07 3.42
C LYS A 124 -25.50 -8.06 3.75
N GLY A 125 -26.21 -7.54 2.74
CA GLY A 125 -27.31 -6.57 2.90
C GLY A 125 -28.73 -7.15 2.79
N LYS A 126 -28.90 -8.48 2.81
CA LYS A 126 -30.22 -9.16 2.81
C LYS A 126 -30.38 -10.11 4.00
N GLY A 127 -30.15 -9.60 5.21
CA GLY A 127 -30.42 -10.29 6.47
C GLY A 127 -30.97 -9.31 7.49
#